data_AF-A0A7C5TCR9-F1
#
_entry.id   AF-A0A7C5TCR9-F1
#
_cell.length_a   1.000
_cell.length_b   1.000
_cell.length_c   1.000
_cell.angle_alpha   90.00
_cell.angle_beta   90.00
_cell.angle_gamma   90.00
#
_symmetry.space_group_name_H-M   'P 1'
#
loop_
_entity.id
_entity.type
_entity.pdbx_description
1 polymer ?
#
loop_
_entity_poly.entity_id
_entity_poly.type
_entity_poly.pdbx_seq_one_letter_code
_entity_poly.pdbx_strand_id
1 'polypeptide(L)'
;MSFVPVYERDLEVPIKISKTANEEARKKRLERWPREAGLTVPLDDSGTNFMQLVKSFSADYGLTPGERTWDVKDVGGKYSVSMVWKLMKGNEEKGYARVSGEIPLTPTGEEGSNVVYTARLKYVIEISNDVLGEKATVENVPEVNLFG
;
A
#
# COMPACT_ATOMS: atom_id res chain seq x y z
N MET A 1 1.12 16.63 14.75
CA MET A 1 0.21 15.46 14.76
C MET A 1 1.07 14.22 14.75
N SER A 2 0.82 13.29 15.66
CA SER A 2 1.54 12.01 15.71
C SER A 2 0.69 10.95 15.02
N PHE A 3 1.26 10.27 14.03
CA PHE A 3 0.62 9.16 13.34
C PHE A 3 1.16 7.84 13.88
N VAL A 4 0.30 6.84 13.98
CA VAL A 4 0.65 5.51 14.48
C VAL A 4 0.41 4.51 13.37
N PRO A 5 1.38 3.63 13.05
CA PRO A 5 1.17 2.55 12.09
C PRO A 5 0.18 1.55 12.68
N VAL A 6 -0.98 1.41 12.04
CA VAL A 6 -2.02 0.43 12.40
C VAL A 6 -1.92 -0.84 11.56
N TYR A 7 -1.15 -0.78 10.47
CA TYR A 7 -0.85 -1.92 9.62
C TYR A 7 0.54 -1.73 9.00
N GLU A 8 1.35 -2.79 9.01
CA GLU A 8 2.65 -2.83 8.34
C GLU A 8 2.87 -4.23 7.75
N ARG A 9 3.29 -4.30 6.48
CA ARG A 9 3.56 -5.56 5.79
C ARG A 9 4.62 -5.38 4.72
N ASP A 10 5.67 -6.18 4.79
CA ASP A 10 6.67 -6.34 3.75
C ASP A 10 6.29 -7.53 2.86
N LEU A 11 6.42 -7.35 1.53
CA LEU A 11 6.03 -8.33 0.53
C LEU A 11 7.01 -8.34 -0.64
N GLU A 12 7.39 -9.53 -1.06
CA GLU A 12 8.16 -9.75 -2.28
C GLU A 12 7.22 -10.24 -3.39
N VAL A 13 7.13 -9.48 -4.48
CA VAL A 13 6.17 -9.72 -5.56
C VAL A 13 6.91 -10.08 -6.85
N PRO A 14 6.66 -11.27 -7.43
CA PRO A 14 7.25 -11.64 -8.71
C PRO A 14 6.53 -10.94 -9.87
N ILE A 15 7.28 -10.16 -10.64
CA ILE A 15 6.87 -9.52 -11.89
C ILE A 15 7.36 -10.40 -13.04
N LYS A 16 6.43 -11.08 -13.70
CA LYS A 16 6.70 -11.93 -14.84
C LYS A 16 6.58 -11.11 -16.13
N ILE A 17 7.67 -11.00 -16.89
CA ILE A 17 7.69 -10.32 -18.18
C ILE A 17 8.16 -11.29 -19.26
N SER A 18 7.48 -11.35 -20.40
CA SER A 18 7.85 -12.25 -21.50
C SER A 18 9.31 -12.08 -21.93
N LYS A 19 10.00 -13.20 -22.15
CA LYS A 19 11.36 -13.24 -22.72
C LYS A 19 11.42 -12.62 -24.11
N THR A 20 10.31 -12.62 -24.85
CA THR A 20 10.21 -12.00 -26.17
C THR A 20 10.23 -10.47 -26.14
N ALA A 21 9.97 -9.85 -24.98
CA ALA A 21 10.10 -8.41 -24.82
C ALA A 21 11.59 -8.03 -24.78
N ASN A 22 11.97 -6.98 -25.52
CA ASN A 22 13.31 -6.42 -25.47
C ASN A 22 13.58 -5.70 -24.12
N GLU A 23 14.84 -5.38 -23.85
CA GLU A 23 15.25 -4.78 -22.57
C GLU A 23 14.55 -3.43 -22.28
N GLU A 24 14.37 -2.57 -23.29
CA GLU A 24 13.65 -1.31 -23.12
C GLU A 24 12.17 -1.51 -22.75
N ALA A 25 11.49 -2.46 -23.39
CA ALA A 25 10.10 -2.78 -23.06
C ALA A 25 9.99 -3.35 -21.64
N ARG A 26 10.95 -4.18 -21.21
CA ARG A 26 11.01 -4.69 -19.84
C ARG A 26 11.18 -3.55 -18.83
N LYS A 27 12.14 -2.65 -19.05
CA LYS A 27 12.37 -1.48 -18.18
C LYS A 27 11.13 -0.59 -18.07
N LYS A 28 10.51 -0.23 -19.20
CA LYS A 28 9.26 0.55 -19.22
C LYS A 28 8.12 -0.13 -18.47
N ARG A 29 8.03 -1.47 -18.55
CA ARG A 29 7.00 -2.23 -17.82
C ARG A 29 7.28 -2.26 -16.32
N LEU A 30 8.54 -2.44 -15.91
CA LEU A 30 8.95 -2.37 -14.49
C LEU A 30 8.70 -0.98 -13.90
N GLU A 31 8.94 0.09 -14.65
CA GLU A 31 8.67 1.47 -14.22
C GLU A 31 7.17 1.72 -13.96
N ARG A 32 6.29 1.16 -14.81
CA ARG A 32 4.84 1.36 -14.73
C ARG A 32 4.15 0.39 -13.78
N TRP A 33 4.72 -0.79 -13.58
CA TRP A 33 4.13 -1.87 -12.79
C TRP A 33 3.68 -1.46 -11.38
N PRO A 34 4.43 -0.64 -10.60
CA PRO A 34 3.95 -0.18 -9.29
C PRO A 34 2.60 0.53 -9.35
N ARG A 35 2.42 1.39 -10.37
CA ARG A 35 1.19 2.18 -10.55
C ARG A 35 0.05 1.31 -11.09
N GLU A 36 0.37 0.34 -11.94
CA GLU A 36 -0.63 -0.53 -12.59
C GLU A 36 -1.12 -1.66 -11.69
N ALA A 37 -0.22 -2.31 -10.94
CA ALA A 37 -0.50 -3.53 -10.19
C ALA A 37 -0.11 -3.46 -8.71
N GLY A 38 0.74 -2.52 -8.30
CA GLY A 38 1.30 -2.50 -6.93
C GLY A 38 0.29 -2.42 -5.80
N LEU A 39 -0.96 -1.99 -6.05
CA LEU A 39 -2.03 -1.94 -5.03
C LEU A 39 -3.03 -3.10 -5.12
N THR A 40 -2.98 -3.88 -6.20
CA THR A 40 -3.89 -5.00 -6.45
C THR A 40 -3.23 -6.34 -6.18
N VAL A 41 -1.93 -6.34 -5.85
CA VAL A 41 -1.23 -7.53 -5.37
C VAL A 41 -1.88 -8.01 -4.07
N PRO A 42 -2.20 -9.31 -3.96
CA PRO A 42 -2.67 -9.89 -2.72
C PRO A 42 -1.56 -9.86 -1.66
N LEU A 43 -1.88 -9.39 -0.45
CA LEU A 43 -0.95 -9.24 0.66
C LEU A 43 -0.82 -10.52 1.50
N ASP A 44 -1.79 -11.41 1.34
CA ASP A 44 -1.97 -12.67 2.07
C ASP A 44 -2.80 -13.67 1.25
N ASP A 45 -2.86 -14.93 1.70
CA ASP A 45 -3.55 -16.04 1.05
C ASP A 45 -5.07 -15.84 0.89
N SER A 46 -5.68 -14.90 1.62
CA SER A 46 -7.10 -14.58 1.47
C SER A 46 -7.39 -13.77 0.19
N GLY A 47 -6.35 -13.30 -0.51
CA GLY A 47 -6.47 -12.50 -1.71
C GLY A 47 -6.73 -11.01 -1.45
N THR A 48 -6.68 -10.56 -0.19
CA THR A 48 -6.90 -9.16 0.18
C THR A 48 -5.76 -8.31 -0.34
N ASN A 49 -6.08 -7.24 -1.07
CA ASN A 49 -5.08 -6.29 -1.55
C ASN A 49 -5.05 -5.00 -0.73
N PHE A 50 -3.99 -4.22 -0.91
CA PHE A 50 -3.79 -2.99 -0.15
C PHE A 50 -4.91 -1.97 -0.35
N MET A 51 -5.48 -1.88 -1.56
CA MET A 51 -6.61 -0.97 -1.80
C MET A 51 -7.85 -1.34 -0.98
N GLN A 52 -8.13 -2.64 -0.80
CA GLN A 52 -9.22 -3.11 0.04
C GLN A 52 -8.96 -2.82 1.52
N LEU A 53 -7.72 -3.06 2.00
CA LEU A 53 -7.35 -2.71 3.37
C LEU A 53 -7.53 -1.22 3.63
N VAL A 54 -7.02 -0.35 2.76
CA VAL A 54 -7.17 1.10 2.93
C VAL A 54 -8.64 1.50 3.00
N LYS A 55 -9.51 0.91 2.17
CA LYS A 55 -10.96 1.18 2.24
C LYS A 55 -11.60 0.68 3.54
N SER A 56 -11.24 -0.52 4.00
CA SER A 56 -11.73 -1.07 5.26
C SER A 56 -11.31 -0.20 6.44
N PHE A 57 -10.01 0.06 6.59
CA PHE A 57 -9.48 0.93 7.63
C PHE A 57 -10.10 2.34 7.54
N SER A 58 -10.25 2.90 6.34
CA SER A 58 -10.89 4.20 6.20
C SER A 58 -12.33 4.17 6.73
N ALA A 59 -13.11 3.14 6.38
CA ALA A 59 -14.47 2.99 6.88
C ALA A 59 -14.53 2.79 8.41
N ASP A 60 -13.68 1.93 8.97
CA ASP A 60 -13.59 1.65 10.41
C ASP A 60 -13.29 2.90 11.27
N TYR A 61 -12.52 3.84 10.72
CA TYR A 61 -12.09 5.06 11.41
C TYR A 61 -12.83 6.32 10.93
N GLY A 62 -13.87 6.19 10.09
CA GLY A 62 -14.62 7.33 9.55
C GLY A 62 -13.78 8.27 8.67
N LEU A 63 -12.75 7.75 8.03
CA LEU A 63 -11.87 8.45 7.09
C LEU A 63 -12.33 8.21 5.64
N THR A 64 -11.89 9.09 4.75
CA THR A 64 -12.08 8.96 3.32
C THR A 64 -10.73 9.02 2.59
N PRO A 65 -10.50 8.12 1.61
CA PRO A 65 -9.29 8.18 0.80
C PRO A 65 -9.30 9.44 -0.07
N GLY A 66 -8.32 10.31 0.16
CA GLY A 66 -8.11 11.57 -0.57
C GLY A 66 -7.12 11.40 -1.73
N GLU A 67 -6.25 12.39 -1.89
CA GLU A 67 -5.25 12.42 -2.95
C GLU A 67 -4.23 11.27 -2.83
N ARG A 68 -3.90 10.68 -3.97
CA ARG A 68 -2.92 9.61 -4.10
C ARG A 68 -1.79 10.04 -5.02
N THR A 69 -0.57 10.08 -4.48
CA THR A 69 0.64 10.50 -5.17
C THR A 69 1.59 9.32 -5.35
N TRP A 70 2.11 9.14 -6.56
CA TRP A 70 3.09 8.11 -6.90
C TRP A 70 4.39 8.72 -7.39
N ASP A 71 5.49 8.37 -6.75
CA ASP A 71 6.85 8.70 -7.13
C ASP A 71 7.60 7.40 -7.48
N VAL A 72 8.02 7.27 -8.73
CA VAL A 72 8.85 6.15 -9.18
C VAL A 72 10.09 6.75 -9.81
N LYS A 73 11.26 6.43 -9.26
CA LYS A 73 12.56 6.98 -9.68
C LYS A 73 13.50 5.87 -10.08
N ASP A 74 14.16 6.01 -11.22
CA ASP A 74 15.33 5.20 -11.53
C ASP A 74 16.51 5.71 -10.68
N VAL A 75 17.10 4.84 -9.87
CA VAL A 75 18.24 5.16 -9.02
C VAL A 75 19.49 4.37 -9.42
N GLY A 76 19.63 4.07 -10.72
CA GLY A 76 20.78 3.37 -11.26
C GLY A 76 20.81 1.89 -10.86
N GLY A 77 20.15 1.04 -11.66
CA GLY A 77 20.12 -0.41 -11.44
C GLY A 77 18.90 -0.92 -10.66
N LYS A 78 18.06 -0.01 -10.15
CA LYS A 78 16.75 -0.32 -9.57
C LYS A 78 15.79 0.85 -9.69
N TYR A 79 14.50 0.57 -9.69
CA TYR A 79 13.46 1.57 -9.50
C TYR A 79 13.13 1.69 -8.02
N SER A 80 13.26 2.89 -7.47
CA SER A 80 12.73 3.26 -6.16
C SER A 80 11.26 3.63 -6.31
N VAL A 81 10.39 3.02 -5.51
CA VAL A 81 8.94 3.19 -5.56
C VAL A 81 8.49 3.82 -4.25
N SER A 82 7.70 4.88 -4.34
CA SER A 82 7.03 5.51 -3.21
C SER A 82 5.62 5.93 -3.61
N MET A 83 4.65 5.61 -2.77
CA MET A 83 3.26 5.99 -2.90
C MET A 83 2.78 6.52 -1.56
N VAL A 84 2.07 7.64 -1.60
CA VAL A 84 1.37 8.19 -0.44
C VAL A 84 -0.08 8.42 -0.83
N TRP A 85 -1.00 7.85 -0.06
CA TRP A 85 -2.43 8.06 -0.18
C TRP A 85 -2.92 8.71 1.10
N LYS A 86 -3.40 9.95 1.01
CA LYS A 86 -3.92 10.69 2.16
C LYS A 86 -5.25 10.11 2.60
N LEU A 87 -5.44 9.95 3.92
CA LEU A 87 -6.72 9.60 4.54
C LEU A 87 -7.26 10.84 5.25
N MET A 88 -8.44 11.27 4.84
CA MET A 88 -9.05 12.54 5.24
C MET A 88 -10.22 12.29 6.18
N LYS A 89 -10.44 13.19 7.15
CA LYS A 89 -11.70 13.28 7.91
C LYS A 89 -12.28 14.67 7.63
N GLY A 90 -13.31 14.74 6.78
CA GLY A 90 -13.73 16.02 6.21
C GLY A 90 -12.62 16.65 5.35
N ASN A 91 -12.11 17.82 5.76
CA ASN A 91 -11.04 18.54 5.07
C ASN A 91 -9.66 18.39 5.75
N GLU A 92 -9.57 17.61 6.82
CA GLU A 92 -8.32 17.43 7.58
C GLU A 92 -7.63 16.11 7.24
N GLU A 93 -6.31 16.16 7.08
CA GLU A 93 -5.45 14.99 6.93
C GLU A 93 -5.33 14.28 8.28
N LYS A 94 -5.88 13.06 8.37
CA LYS A 94 -5.90 12.28 9.62
C LYS A 94 -5.25 10.90 9.48
N GLY A 95 -4.71 10.57 8.31
CA GLY A 95 -3.90 9.36 8.12
C GLY A 95 -3.23 9.31 6.76
N TYR A 96 -2.40 8.29 6.57
CA TYR A 96 -1.71 8.02 5.33
C TYR A 96 -1.64 6.51 5.09
N ALA A 97 -1.93 6.07 3.87
CA ALA A 97 -1.55 4.76 3.40
C ALA A 97 -0.34 4.90 2.48
N ARG A 98 0.78 4.30 2.87
CA ARG A 98 2.07 4.41 2.18
C ARG A 98 2.47 3.08 1.59
N VAL A 99 3.04 3.13 0.39
CA VAL A 99 3.76 2.00 -0.22
C VAL A 99 5.15 2.48 -0.53
N SER A 100 6.16 1.78 -0.05
CA SER A 100 7.56 2.10 -0.34
C SER A 100 8.28 0.83 -0.76
N GLY A 101 9.25 0.92 -1.64
CA GLY A 101 9.91 -0.28 -2.11
C GLY A 101 10.91 -0.07 -3.21
N GLU A 102 11.43 -1.17 -3.71
CA GLU A 102 12.37 -1.18 -4.82
C GLU A 102 12.15 -2.35 -5.76
N ILE A 103 12.41 -2.11 -7.05
CA ILE A 103 12.35 -3.10 -8.11
C ILE A 103 13.71 -3.13 -8.80
N PRO A 104 14.53 -4.16 -8.55
CA PRO A 104 15.80 -4.32 -9.24
C PRO A 104 15.59 -4.44 -10.76
N LEU A 105 16.46 -3.77 -11.54
CA LEU A 105 16.49 -3.94 -13.00
C LEU A 105 17.15 -5.26 -13.42
N THR A 106 17.76 -5.96 -12.47
CA THR A 106 18.32 -7.29 -12.65
C THR A 106 17.23 -8.34 -12.39
N PRO A 107 17.02 -9.29 -13.32
CA PRO A 107 16.07 -10.36 -13.10
C PRO A 107 16.54 -11.28 -11.97
N THR A 108 15.59 -11.78 -11.19
CA THR A 108 15.82 -12.71 -10.08
C THR A 108 15.71 -14.16 -10.51
N GLY A 109 15.15 -14.42 -11.69
CA GLY A 109 15.10 -15.76 -12.28
C GLY A 109 14.36 -15.80 -13.61
N GLU A 110 14.11 -17.02 -14.07
CA GLU A 110 13.37 -17.30 -15.29
C GLU A 110 12.32 -18.37 -15.01
N GLU A 111 11.11 -18.18 -15.55
CA GLU A 111 10.01 -19.14 -15.38
C GLU A 111 9.33 -19.35 -16.74
N GLY A 112 9.58 -20.53 -17.34
CA GLY A 112 9.12 -20.86 -18.68
C GLY A 112 9.56 -19.80 -19.71
N SER A 113 8.58 -19.16 -20.36
CA SER A 113 8.79 -18.10 -21.36
C SER A 113 8.92 -16.70 -20.76
N ASN A 114 9.02 -16.56 -19.43
CA ASN A 114 9.11 -15.27 -18.75
C ASN A 114 10.45 -15.08 -18.03
N VAL A 115 10.91 -13.84 -18.01
CA VAL A 115 11.93 -13.33 -17.10
C VAL A 115 11.21 -12.80 -15.86
N VAL A 116 11.70 -13.18 -14.69
CA VAL A 116 11.10 -12.82 -13.40
C VAL A 116 11.94 -11.74 -12.75
N TYR A 117 11.29 -10.68 -12.29
CA TYR A 117 11.86 -9.64 -11.45
C TYR A 117 11.14 -9.65 -10.12
N THR A 118 11.83 -9.51 -9.00
CA THR A 118 11.18 -9.48 -7.68
C THR A 118 11.12 -8.04 -7.18
N ALA A 119 9.91 -7.50 -7.07
CA ALA A 119 9.69 -6.22 -6.40
C ALA A 119 9.62 -6.44 -4.89
N ARG A 120 10.30 -5.59 -4.12
CA ARG A 120 10.20 -5.58 -2.66
C ARG A 120 9.37 -4.37 -2.27
N LEU A 121 8.17 -4.61 -1.75
CA LEU A 121 7.22 -3.57 -1.38
C LEU A 121 6.90 -3.66 0.11
N LYS A 122 6.89 -2.51 0.77
CA LYS A 122 6.45 -2.31 2.14
C LYS A 122 5.19 -1.46 2.13
N TYR A 123 4.12 -2.03 2.67
CA TYR A 123 2.81 -1.43 2.79
C TYR A 123 2.59 -1.00 4.23
N VAL A 124 2.23 0.26 4.45
CA VAL A 124 2.00 0.82 5.78
C VAL A 124 0.71 1.64 5.78
N ILE A 125 -0.13 1.48 6.80
CA ILE A 125 -1.26 2.38 7.06
C ILE A 125 -1.01 3.06 8.40
N GLU A 126 -1.00 4.38 8.39
CA GLU A 126 -0.76 5.24 9.54
C GLU A 126 -1.99 6.10 9.80
N ILE A 127 -2.45 6.14 11.04
CA ILE A 127 -3.62 6.95 11.45
C ILE A 127 -3.22 7.88 12.59
N SER A 128 -3.77 9.09 12.60
CA SER A 128 -3.56 10.07 13.65
C SER A 128 -4.05 9.54 14.99
N ASN A 129 -3.25 9.72 16.05
CA ASN A 129 -3.60 9.27 17.40
C ASN A 129 -4.93 9.86 17.91
N ASP A 130 -5.29 11.05 17.45
CA ASP A 130 -6.58 11.72 17.70
C ASP A 130 -7.77 10.84 17.28
N VAL A 131 -7.72 10.28 16.08
CA VAL A 131 -8.79 9.42 15.53
C VAL A 131 -8.82 8.06 16.21
N LEU A 132 -7.65 7.52 16.57
CA LEU A 132 -7.55 6.27 17.32
C LEU A 132 -8.18 6.42 18.73
N GLY A 133 -7.93 7.55 19.39
CA GLY A 133 -8.52 7.90 20.69
C GLY A 133 -10.03 8.04 20.63
N GLU A 134 -10.57 8.70 19.59
CA GLU A 134 -12.03 8.82 19.39
C GLU A 134 -12.70 7.45 19.30
N LYS A 135 -12.14 6.49 18.55
CA LYS A 135 -12.71 5.14 18.44
C LYS A 135 -12.66 4.38 19.79
N ALA A 136 -11.55 4.49 20.52
CA ALA A 136 -11.39 3.86 21.83
C ALA A 136 -12.43 4.38 22.85
N THR A 137 -12.88 5.63 22.71
CA THR A 137 -13.94 6.19 23.56
C THR A 137 -15.36 5.77 23.14
N VAL A 138 -15.61 5.48 21.87
CA VAL A 138 -16.95 5.08 21.37
C VAL A 138 -17.24 3.60 21.68
N GLU A 139 -16.23 2.73 21.71
CA GLU A 139 -16.41 1.32 22.12
C GLU A 139 -16.60 1.14 23.64
N ASN A 140 -16.52 2.21 24.46
CA ASN A 140 -16.58 2.15 25.92
C ASN A 140 -17.74 2.93 26.54
N VAL A 141 -18.93 2.81 25.96
CA VAL A 141 -20.20 3.18 26.61
C VAL A 141 -21.13 1.98 26.63
N PRO A 142 -21.08 1.11 27.66
CA PRO A 142 -22.26 0.37 28.03
C PRO A 142 -23.29 1.39 28.55
N GLU A 143 -24.35 1.61 27.78
CA GLU A 143 -25.57 2.26 28.27
C GLU A 143 -26.14 1.41 29.43
N VAL A 144 -25.70 1.70 30.65
CA VAL A 144 -26.37 1.23 31.86
C VAL A 144 -27.62 2.07 32.05
N ASN A 145 -28.71 1.62 31.45
CA ASN A 145 -30.06 1.97 31.90
C ASN A 145 -30.23 1.46 33.35
N LEU A 146 -29.93 2.33 34.32
CA LEU A 146 -30.20 2.12 35.73
C LEU A 146 -31.16 3.23 36.23
N PHE A 147 -32.41 3.13 35.80
CA PHE A 147 -33.54 3.69 36.54
C PHE A 147 -34.65 2.64 36.57
N GLY A 148 -34.60 1.81 37.60
CA GLY A 148 -35.76 1.17 38.21
C GLY A 148 -36.18 1.95 39.44
#